data_AF-A0A3S0ZBB4-F1
#
_entry.id   AF-A0A3S0ZBB4-F1
#
_cell.length_a   1.000
_cell.length_b   1.000
_cell.length_c   1.000
_cell.angle_alpha   90.00
_cell.angle_beta   90.00
_cell.angle_gamma   90.00
#
_symmetry.space_group_name_H-M   'P 1'
#
loop_
_entity.id
_entity.type
_entity.pdbx_description
1 polymer ?
#
loop_
_entity_poly.entity_id
_entity_poly.type
_entity_poly.pdbx_seq_one_letter_code
_entity_poly.pdbx_strand_id
1 'polypeptide(L)'
;MVDWITNEAPRWLVLSVWIIANIILFVITYLWYLEADEYYYLRRLTGSVSLACARASAACLKLNTMLILLPVCRKLISIIRGSCACCPQPLRRQLDKAITYHQYLAYMICLHSAIHIGAHCFNFENLAEAQRAKGDDLRNYLSRLPFSPNGSWINPIRTTDPEPIQELFKTIAGISGVVITLCLILIVTSSTEIIR
;
A
#
# COMPACT_ATOMS: atom_id res chain seq x y z
N MET A 1 4.59 -35.41 18.13
CA MET A 1 3.79 -34.16 18.17
C MET A 1 4.59 -32.98 18.72
N VAL A 2 5.35 -33.17 19.80
CA VAL A 2 6.25 -32.15 20.40
C VAL A 2 7.31 -31.63 19.40
N ASP A 3 7.93 -32.49 18.60
CA ASP A 3 8.99 -32.10 17.64
C ASP A 3 8.51 -31.24 16.46
N TRP A 4 7.21 -31.32 16.11
CA TRP A 4 6.64 -30.50 15.04
C TRP A 4 6.39 -29.07 15.54
N ILE A 5 5.83 -28.95 16.75
CA ILE A 5 5.55 -27.67 17.40
C ILE A 5 6.87 -26.92 17.65
N THR A 6 7.91 -27.56 18.17
CA THR A 6 9.18 -26.90 18.48
C THR A 6 9.93 -26.42 17.23
N ASN A 7 9.80 -27.11 16.09
CA ASN A 7 10.49 -26.75 14.85
C ASN A 7 9.72 -25.73 14.00
N GLU A 8 8.39 -25.74 14.01
CA GLU A 8 7.57 -24.89 13.15
C GLU A 8 6.93 -23.70 13.88
N ALA A 9 6.81 -23.72 15.20
CA ALA A 9 6.29 -22.58 15.97
C ALA A 9 7.06 -21.27 15.74
N PRO A 10 8.40 -21.23 15.62
CA PRO A 10 9.12 -19.99 15.35
C PRO A 10 8.77 -19.37 13.99
N ARG A 11 8.49 -20.19 12.97
CA ARG A 11 8.03 -19.71 11.66
C ARG A 11 6.70 -18.98 11.80
N TRP A 12 5.73 -19.66 12.44
CA TRP A 12 4.39 -19.13 12.62
C TRP A 12 4.40 -17.89 13.51
N LEU A 13 5.25 -17.85 14.54
CA LEU A 13 5.40 -16.66 15.38
C LEU A 13 5.88 -15.45 14.56
N VAL A 14 6.95 -15.59 13.75
CA VAL A 14 7.45 -14.51 12.91
C VAL A 14 6.39 -14.05 11.89
N LEU A 15 5.72 -15.00 11.24
CA LEU A 15 4.64 -14.69 10.31
C LEU A 15 3.47 -13.99 10.99
N SER A 16 3.04 -14.46 12.17
CA SER A 16 1.96 -13.86 12.95
C SER A 16 2.33 -12.44 13.37
N VAL A 17 3.54 -12.20 13.86
CA VAL A 17 4.00 -10.84 14.22
C VAL A 17 3.98 -9.92 13.00
N TRP A 18 4.45 -10.38 11.84
CA TRP A 18 4.44 -9.59 10.61
C TRP A 18 3.02 -9.31 10.08
N ILE A 19 2.10 -10.30 10.12
CA ILE A 19 0.70 -10.13 9.75
C ILE A 19 0.01 -9.15 10.70
N ILE A 20 0.20 -9.32 12.01
CA ILE A 20 -0.35 -8.42 13.03
C ILE A 20 0.17 -7.00 12.82
N ALA A 21 1.47 -6.83 12.54
CA ALA A 21 2.04 -5.52 12.24
C ALA A 21 1.40 -4.87 11.01
N ASN A 22 1.14 -5.64 9.95
CA ASN A 22 0.42 -5.13 8.77
C ASN A 22 -1.02 -4.74 9.08
N ILE A 23 -1.75 -5.55 9.85
CA ILE A 23 -3.13 -5.28 10.24
C ILE A 23 -3.19 -4.02 11.11
N ILE A 24 -2.34 -3.93 12.15
CA ILE A 24 -2.26 -2.78 13.03
C ILE A 24 -1.93 -1.51 12.22
N LEU A 25 -0.92 -1.58 11.35
CA LEU A 25 -0.53 -0.45 10.51
C LEU A 25 -1.67 -0.01 9.60
N PHE A 26 -2.37 -0.97 8.98
CA PHE A 26 -3.52 -0.69 8.13
C PHE A 26 -4.65 -0.02 8.92
N VAL A 27 -5.07 -0.62 10.05
CA VAL A 27 -6.19 -0.15 10.86
C VAL A 27 -5.90 1.22 11.46
N ILE A 28 -4.73 1.42 12.07
CA ILE A 28 -4.37 2.73 12.65
C ILE A 28 -4.36 3.81 11.57
N THR A 29 -3.72 3.54 10.42
CA THR A 29 -3.69 4.52 9.31
C THR A 29 -5.09 4.77 8.76
N TYR A 30 -5.89 3.72 8.62
CA TYR A 30 -7.26 3.81 8.13
C TYR A 30 -8.12 4.70 9.04
N LEU A 31 -8.14 4.42 10.34
CA LEU A 31 -8.90 5.20 11.32
C LEU A 31 -8.41 6.65 11.39
N TRP A 32 -7.09 6.87 11.34
CA TRP A 32 -6.52 8.23 11.31
C TRP A 32 -7.07 9.05 10.14
N TYR A 33 -7.06 8.50 8.92
CA TYR A 33 -7.59 9.22 7.75
C TYR A 33 -9.12 9.28 7.72
N LEU A 34 -9.81 8.35 8.38
CA LEU A 34 -11.26 8.33 8.45
C LEU A 34 -11.81 9.35 9.45
N GLU A 35 -11.17 9.51 10.61
CA GLU A 35 -11.71 10.25 11.75
C GLU A 35 -11.04 11.61 11.97
N ALA A 36 -9.73 11.76 11.74
CA ALA A 36 -9.03 12.99 12.10
C ALA A 36 -9.60 14.23 11.38
N ASP A 37 -9.86 15.30 12.12
CA ASP A 37 -10.53 16.51 11.60
C ASP A 37 -9.74 17.20 10.48
N GLU A 38 -8.41 17.05 10.49
CA GLU A 38 -7.50 17.59 9.47
C GLU A 38 -7.84 17.17 8.04
N TYR A 39 -8.45 15.98 7.85
CA TYR A 39 -8.83 15.47 6.53
C TYR A 39 -10.30 15.63 6.21
N TYR A 40 -11.09 16.37 7.01
CA TYR A 40 -12.53 16.49 6.83
C TYR A 40 -12.92 16.90 5.40
N TYR A 41 -12.32 17.98 4.87
CA TYR A 41 -12.61 18.46 3.52
C TYR A 41 -12.12 17.50 2.43
N LEU A 42 -10.96 16.88 2.64
CA LEU A 42 -10.41 15.91 1.70
C LEU A 42 -11.30 14.68 1.60
N ARG A 43 -11.75 14.13 2.73
CA ARG A 43 -12.72 13.02 2.79
C ARG A 43 -14.02 13.36 2.06
N ARG A 44 -14.50 14.60 2.20
CA ARG A 44 -15.72 15.02 1.51
C ARG A 44 -15.54 15.01 0.00
N LEU A 45 -14.37 15.37 -0.51
CA LEU A 45 -14.05 15.39 -1.94
C LEU A 45 -13.73 14.01 -2.52
N THR A 46 -12.83 13.26 -1.91
CA THR A 46 -12.33 11.99 -2.47
C THR A 46 -13.13 10.78 -2.03
N GLY A 47 -14.01 10.93 -1.04
CA GLY A 47 -14.68 9.83 -0.35
C GLY A 47 -13.91 9.39 0.89
N SER A 48 -14.62 9.20 2.01
CA SER A 48 -13.99 8.88 3.30
C SER A 48 -13.33 7.51 3.29
N VAL A 49 -14.02 6.49 2.77
CA VAL A 49 -13.54 5.11 2.73
C VAL A 49 -12.40 4.96 1.72
N SER A 50 -12.53 5.54 0.53
CA SER A 50 -11.53 5.45 -0.53
C SER A 50 -10.24 6.20 -0.17
N LEU A 51 -10.32 7.36 0.49
CA LEU A 51 -9.14 8.05 1.01
C LEU A 51 -8.40 7.21 2.05
N ALA A 52 -9.14 6.72 3.06
CA ALA A 52 -8.57 5.94 4.14
C ALA A 52 -7.96 4.62 3.63
N CYS A 53 -8.65 3.89 2.75
CA CYS A 53 -8.13 2.68 2.11
C CYS A 53 -6.87 2.95 1.29
N ALA A 54 -6.84 4.02 0.48
CA ALA A 54 -5.68 4.36 -0.35
C ALA A 54 -4.44 4.65 0.53
N ARG A 55 -4.62 5.37 1.64
CA ARG A 55 -3.52 5.72 2.56
C ARG A 55 -3.06 4.54 3.41
N ALA A 56 -3.99 3.75 3.94
CA ALA A 56 -3.69 2.57 4.73
C ALA A 56 -2.95 1.50 3.92
N SER A 57 -3.44 1.18 2.72
CA SER A 57 -2.76 0.26 1.81
C SER A 57 -1.38 0.76 1.38
N ALA A 58 -1.21 2.07 1.15
CA ALA A 58 0.09 2.66 0.86
C ALA A 58 1.09 2.53 2.02
N ALA A 59 0.64 2.67 3.27
CA ALA A 59 1.49 2.46 4.45
C ALA A 59 1.98 1.01 4.52
N CYS A 60 1.09 0.04 4.31
CA CYS A 60 1.46 -1.38 4.25
C CYS A 60 2.37 -1.68 3.06
N LEU A 61 2.16 -1.06 1.89
CA LEU A 61 3.06 -1.20 0.75
C LEU A 61 4.47 -0.74 1.09
N LYS A 62 4.63 0.43 1.71
CA LYS A 62 5.94 0.94 2.15
C LYS A 62 6.65 -0.04 3.10
N LEU A 63 5.93 -0.59 4.07
CA LEU A 63 6.47 -1.59 4.98
C LEU A 63 6.95 -2.84 4.22
N ASN A 64 6.09 -3.45 3.40
CA ASN A 64 6.42 -4.71 2.75
C ASN A 64 7.48 -4.57 1.65
N THR A 65 7.47 -3.45 0.90
CA THR A 65 8.51 -3.15 -0.10
C THR A 65 9.86 -2.81 0.52
N MET A 66 9.89 -2.25 1.74
CA MET A 66 11.15 -2.13 2.50
C MET A 66 11.68 -3.51 2.89
N LEU A 67 10.80 -4.43 3.29
CA LEU A 67 11.17 -5.75 3.79
C LEU A 67 11.51 -6.75 2.67
N ILE A 68 10.99 -6.62 1.45
CA ILE A 68 11.11 -7.63 0.38
C ILE A 68 12.54 -7.95 -0.05
N LEU A 69 13.47 -7.01 0.13
CA LEU A 69 14.89 -7.21 -0.20
C LEU A 69 15.68 -7.96 0.89
N LEU A 70 15.24 -7.87 2.15
CA LEU A 70 15.98 -8.48 3.26
C LEU A 70 16.18 -10.00 3.10
N PRO A 71 15.16 -10.79 2.68
CA PRO A 71 15.31 -12.24 2.55
C PRO A 71 16.14 -12.69 1.34
N VAL A 72 16.44 -11.80 0.38
CA VAL A 72 17.28 -12.14 -0.78
C VAL A 72 18.74 -11.72 -0.61
N CYS A 73 19.05 -10.88 0.40
CA CYS A 73 20.41 -10.46 0.73
C CYS A 73 21.22 -11.56 1.46
N ARG A 74 21.63 -12.60 0.72
CA ARG A 74 22.35 -13.80 1.27
C ARG A 74 23.55 -13.47 2.18
N LYS A 75 24.35 -12.45 1.86
CA LYS A 75 25.49 -12.03 2.70
C LYS A 75 25.03 -11.42 4.04
N LEU A 76 24.01 -10.57 4.01
CA LEU A 76 23.41 -9.98 5.22
C LEU A 76 22.82 -11.08 6.12
N ILE A 77 22.08 -12.03 5.53
CA ILE A 77 21.52 -13.17 6.24
C ILE A 77 22.62 -14.01 6.88
N SER A 78 23.73 -14.24 6.16
CA SER A 78 24.89 -14.97 6.71
C SER A 78 25.55 -14.23 7.87
N ILE A 79 25.66 -12.90 7.81
CA ILE A 79 26.18 -12.07 8.91
C ILE A 79 25.25 -12.17 10.12
N ILE A 80 23.94 -11.97 9.92
CA ILE A 80 22.93 -12.06 11.00
C ILE A 80 22.99 -13.45 11.65
N ARG A 81 23.10 -14.52 10.86
CA ARG A 81 23.25 -15.89 11.37
C ARG A 81 24.51 -16.06 12.22
N GLY A 82 25.64 -15.47 11.80
CA GLY A 82 26.90 -15.48 12.55
C GLY A 82 26.83 -14.68 13.85
N SER A 83 26.20 -13.50 13.81
CA SER A 83 26.01 -12.64 15.00
C SER A 83 25.00 -13.22 16.00
N CYS A 84 24.01 -13.99 15.53
CA CYS A 84 23.06 -14.72 16.36
C CYS A 84 23.63 -16.07 16.86
N ALA A 85 24.94 -16.14 17.15
CA ALA A 85 25.64 -17.33 17.67
C ALA A 85 25.10 -17.81 19.04
N CYS A 86 24.43 -16.94 19.78
CA CYS A 86 23.75 -17.27 21.05
C CYS A 86 22.24 -17.52 20.89
N CYS A 87 21.68 -17.33 19.69
CA CYS A 87 20.25 -17.47 19.46
C CYS A 87 19.83 -18.95 19.32
N PRO A 88 18.59 -19.30 19.69
CA PRO A 88 18.08 -20.66 19.57
C PRO A 88 18.22 -21.22 18.14
N GLN A 89 18.65 -22.48 18.02
CA GLN A 89 18.77 -23.20 16.75
C GLN A 89 17.52 -23.10 15.83
N PRO A 90 16.28 -23.07 16.34
CA PRO A 90 15.08 -22.90 15.52
C PRO A 90 14.99 -21.53 14.82
N LEU A 91 15.51 -20.47 15.44
CA LEU A 91 15.51 -19.12 14.84
C LEU A 91 16.50 -19.04 13.67
N ARG A 92 17.65 -19.70 13.77
CA ARG A 92 18.60 -19.81 12.65
C ARG A 92 18.00 -20.56 11.46
N ARG A 93 17.24 -21.63 11.70
CA ARG A 93 16.54 -22.37 10.64
C ARG A 93 15.49 -21.52 9.90
N GLN A 94 14.95 -20.47 10.52
CA GLN A 94 14.04 -19.56 9.82
C GLN A 94 14.77 -18.69 8.79
N LEU A 95 16.04 -18.33 9.06
CA LEU A 95 16.88 -17.61 8.10
C LEU A 95 17.16 -18.45 6.84
N ASP A 96 17.14 -19.78 6.94
CA ASP A 96 17.30 -20.68 5.79
C ASP A 96 16.02 -20.74 4.91
N LYS A 97 14.85 -20.37 5.46
CA LYS A 97 13.56 -20.27 4.73
C LYS A 97 13.30 -18.87 4.15
N ALA A 98 14.33 -18.04 4.00
CA ALA A 98 14.22 -16.64 3.58
C ALA A 98 13.47 -16.44 2.24
N ILE A 99 13.65 -17.33 1.27
CA ILE A 99 12.94 -17.24 -0.02
C ILE A 99 11.41 -17.40 0.16
N THR A 100 10.97 -18.28 1.05
CA THR A 100 9.53 -18.43 1.35
C THR A 100 8.96 -17.15 1.98
N TYR A 101 9.73 -16.46 2.84
CA TYR A 101 9.32 -15.15 3.37
C TYR A 101 9.26 -14.07 2.28
N HIS A 102 10.19 -14.08 1.31
CA HIS A 102 10.13 -13.19 0.14
C HIS A 102 8.84 -13.41 -0.67
N GLN A 103 8.41 -14.67 -0.86
CA GLN A 103 7.14 -14.98 -1.54
C GLN A 103 5.92 -14.46 -0.75
N TYR A 104 5.88 -14.63 0.57
CA TYR A 104 4.78 -14.07 1.39
C TYR A 104 4.72 -12.54 1.33
N LEU A 105 5.88 -11.86 1.37
CA LEU A 105 5.97 -10.41 1.19
C LEU A 105 5.47 -9.99 -0.19
N ALA A 106 5.82 -10.73 -1.24
CA ALA A 106 5.36 -10.46 -2.60
C ALA A 106 3.82 -10.58 -2.73
N TYR A 107 3.20 -11.61 -2.15
CA TYR A 107 1.75 -11.74 -2.13
C TYR A 107 1.07 -10.59 -1.39
N MET A 108 1.64 -10.15 -0.26
CA MET A 108 1.11 -9.02 0.51
C MET A 108 1.23 -7.70 -0.25
N ILE A 109 2.33 -7.49 -1.00
CA ILE A 109 2.49 -6.34 -1.90
C ILE A 109 1.44 -6.36 -3.00
N CYS A 110 1.16 -7.52 -3.61
CA CYS A 110 0.12 -7.64 -4.63
C CYS A 110 -1.27 -7.28 -4.05
N LEU A 111 -1.61 -7.83 -2.88
CA LEU A 111 -2.87 -7.56 -2.19
C LEU A 111 -3.05 -6.06 -1.90
N HIS A 112 -2.07 -5.42 -1.25
CA HIS A 112 -2.19 -4.00 -0.93
C HIS A 112 -2.09 -3.11 -2.18
N SER A 113 -1.39 -3.53 -3.24
CA SER A 113 -1.39 -2.83 -4.52
C SER A 113 -2.78 -2.82 -5.15
N ALA A 114 -3.48 -3.96 -5.15
CA ALA A 114 -4.85 -4.04 -5.66
C ALA A 114 -5.81 -3.14 -4.87
N ILE A 115 -5.74 -3.17 -3.54
CA ILE A 115 -6.54 -2.29 -2.67
C ILE A 115 -6.22 -0.82 -2.93
N HIS A 116 -4.93 -0.47 -3.05
CA HIS A 116 -4.45 0.89 -3.28
C HIS A 116 -4.93 1.45 -4.62
N ILE A 117 -4.76 0.68 -5.70
CA ILE A 117 -5.20 1.06 -7.05
C ILE A 117 -6.72 1.25 -7.07
N GLY A 118 -7.49 0.27 -6.57
CA GLY A 118 -8.94 0.36 -6.52
C GLY A 118 -9.43 1.58 -5.74
N ALA A 119 -8.84 1.84 -4.57
CA ALA A 119 -9.15 3.03 -3.77
C ALA A 119 -8.82 4.34 -4.49
N HIS A 120 -7.73 4.38 -5.28
CA HIS A 120 -7.41 5.53 -6.12
C HIS A 120 -8.40 5.72 -7.27
N CYS A 121 -8.89 4.64 -7.91
CA CYS A 121 -9.94 4.75 -8.92
C CYS A 121 -11.19 5.45 -8.34
N PHE A 122 -11.68 4.99 -7.19
CA PHE A 122 -12.81 5.63 -6.51
C PHE A 122 -12.51 7.08 -6.09
N ASN A 123 -11.27 7.39 -5.69
CA ASN A 123 -10.88 8.77 -5.39
C ASN A 123 -10.98 9.67 -6.64
N PHE A 124 -10.53 9.21 -7.80
CA PHE A 124 -10.63 9.97 -9.05
C PHE A 124 -12.08 10.15 -9.50
N GLU A 125 -12.92 9.13 -9.35
CA GLU A 125 -14.36 9.23 -9.62
C GLU A 125 -15.02 10.28 -8.71
N ASN A 126 -14.80 10.20 -7.39
CA ASN A 126 -15.37 11.14 -6.43
C ASN A 126 -14.89 12.59 -6.69
N LEU A 127 -13.62 12.78 -7.10
CA LEU A 127 -13.10 14.10 -7.47
C LEU A 127 -13.74 14.65 -8.75
N ALA A 128 -13.98 13.80 -9.74
CA ALA A 128 -14.64 14.17 -10.98
C ALA A 128 -16.13 14.51 -10.74
N GLU A 129 -16.81 13.73 -9.90
CA GLU A 129 -18.18 14.04 -9.45
C GLU A 129 -18.24 15.34 -8.65
N ALA A 130 -17.29 15.57 -7.74
CA ALA A 130 -17.20 16.80 -6.96
C ALA A 130 -17.00 18.05 -7.84
N GLN A 131 -16.37 17.90 -9.00
CA GLN A 131 -16.20 18.96 -9.99
C GLN A 131 -17.46 19.18 -10.85
N ARG A 132 -18.23 18.11 -11.12
CA ARG A 132 -19.52 18.18 -11.83
C ARG A 132 -20.67 18.66 -10.95
N ALA A 133 -20.51 18.61 -9.62
CA ALA A 133 -21.51 19.02 -8.66
C ALA A 133 -21.97 20.47 -8.89
N LYS A 134 -23.27 20.72 -8.74
CA LYS A 134 -23.91 22.03 -8.91
C LYS A 134 -24.72 22.38 -7.66
N GLY A 135 -25.02 23.66 -7.48
CA GLY A 135 -25.79 24.17 -6.34
C GLY A 135 -24.96 24.24 -5.06
N ASP A 136 -25.64 24.10 -3.91
CA ASP A 136 -25.11 24.42 -2.58
C ASP A 136 -24.32 23.27 -1.92
N ASP A 137 -23.87 22.26 -2.68
CA ASP A 137 -23.03 21.18 -2.13
C ASP A 137 -21.62 21.70 -1.79
N LEU A 138 -21.14 21.36 -0.60
CA LEU A 138 -19.79 21.69 -0.13
C LEU A 138 -18.71 21.28 -1.14
N ARG A 139 -18.88 20.14 -1.81
CA ARG A 139 -17.96 19.65 -2.85
C ARG A 139 -17.80 20.62 -4.02
N ASN A 140 -18.89 21.25 -4.45
CA ASN A 140 -18.89 22.23 -5.52
C ASN A 140 -18.09 23.48 -5.13
N TYR A 141 -18.31 24.00 -3.92
CA TYR A 141 -17.56 25.16 -3.41
C TYR A 141 -16.06 24.86 -3.29
N LEU A 142 -15.70 23.72 -2.70
CA LEU A 142 -14.30 23.30 -2.55
C LEU A 142 -13.59 23.14 -3.90
N SER A 143 -14.29 22.60 -4.90
CA SER A 143 -13.75 22.41 -6.25
C SER A 143 -13.59 23.72 -7.04
N ARG A 144 -14.30 24.79 -6.68
CA ARG A 144 -14.21 26.12 -7.30
C ARG A 144 -13.23 27.08 -6.63
N LEU A 145 -12.64 26.69 -5.49
CA LEU A 145 -11.70 27.55 -4.78
C LEU A 145 -10.52 27.95 -5.68
N PRO A 146 -10.10 29.23 -5.65
CA PRO A 146 -9.00 29.73 -6.46
C PRO A 146 -7.67 29.09 -6.05
N PHE A 147 -6.69 29.21 -6.94
CA PHE A 147 -5.35 28.69 -6.73
C PHE A 147 -4.65 29.43 -5.60
N SER A 148 -3.99 28.69 -4.70
CA SER A 148 -3.01 29.30 -3.80
C SER A 148 -1.81 29.77 -4.63
N PRO A 149 -1.24 30.97 -4.39
CA PRO A 149 -0.05 31.45 -5.10
C PRO A 149 1.12 30.45 -5.15
N ASN A 150 1.15 29.53 -4.19
CA ASN A 150 2.20 28.51 -4.02
C ASN A 150 1.99 27.23 -4.82
N GLY A 151 0.96 27.13 -5.67
CA GLY A 151 0.75 25.89 -6.40
C GLY A 151 -0.34 24.99 -5.86
N SER A 152 -0.91 25.26 -4.69
CA SER A 152 -1.77 24.28 -4.01
C SER A 152 -3.23 24.41 -4.42
N TRP A 153 -3.83 23.26 -4.70
CA TRP A 153 -5.25 23.08 -5.00
C TRP A 153 -5.85 22.05 -4.04
N ILE A 154 -7.13 22.21 -3.71
CA ILE A 154 -7.84 21.19 -2.93
C ILE A 154 -8.39 20.11 -3.88
N ASN A 155 -9.06 20.50 -4.96
CA ASN A 155 -9.40 19.60 -6.06
C ASN A 155 -8.40 19.75 -7.22
N PRO A 156 -7.62 18.71 -7.58
CA PRO A 156 -6.74 18.72 -8.75
C PRO A 156 -7.47 18.84 -10.07
N ILE A 157 -8.70 18.33 -10.15
CA ILE A 157 -9.46 18.25 -11.39
C ILE A 157 -10.16 19.59 -11.62
N ARG A 158 -9.79 20.28 -12.71
CA ARG A 158 -10.34 21.60 -13.06
C ARG A 158 -11.11 21.63 -14.38
N THR A 159 -11.10 20.52 -15.12
CA THR A 159 -11.89 20.37 -16.36
C THR A 159 -13.39 20.46 -16.04
N THR A 160 -14.18 21.10 -16.91
CA THR A 160 -15.63 21.31 -16.70
C THR A 160 -16.43 20.00 -16.79
N ASP A 161 -15.98 19.06 -17.62
CA ASP A 161 -16.54 17.71 -17.70
C ASP A 161 -15.39 16.68 -17.68
N PRO A 162 -14.90 16.33 -16.49
CA PRO A 162 -13.71 15.50 -16.35
C PRO A 162 -14.03 14.01 -16.48
N GLU A 163 -13.42 13.36 -17.46
CA GLU A 163 -13.34 11.91 -17.52
C GLU A 163 -12.29 11.39 -16.51
N PRO A 164 -12.67 10.61 -15.47
CA PRO A 164 -11.75 10.21 -14.40
C PRO A 164 -10.47 9.52 -14.89
N ILE A 165 -10.60 8.68 -15.92
CA ILE A 165 -9.47 7.97 -16.53
C ILE A 165 -8.51 8.94 -17.24
N GLN A 166 -9.03 9.96 -17.91
CA GLN A 166 -8.17 10.96 -18.56
C GLN A 166 -7.46 11.82 -17.52
N GLU A 167 -8.15 12.19 -16.45
CA GLU A 167 -7.57 12.96 -15.34
C GLU A 167 -6.48 12.18 -14.61
N LEU A 168 -6.62 10.86 -14.46
CA LEU A 168 -5.56 9.98 -13.95
C LEU A 168 -4.24 10.20 -14.72
N PHE A 169 -4.28 10.16 -16.05
CA PHE A 169 -3.10 10.32 -16.90
C PHE A 169 -2.56 11.76 -16.98
N LYS A 170 -3.27 12.75 -16.44
CA LYS A 170 -2.75 14.12 -16.32
C LYS A 170 -1.91 14.32 -15.05
N THR A 171 -2.01 13.42 -14.08
CA THR A 171 -1.31 13.55 -12.79
C THR A 171 -0.02 12.75 -12.75
N ILE A 172 1.02 13.30 -12.11
CA ILE A 172 2.30 12.59 -11.88
C ILE A 172 2.06 11.29 -11.09
N ALA A 173 1.18 11.34 -10.08
CA ALA A 173 0.82 10.18 -9.28
C ALA A 173 0.12 9.10 -10.11
N GLY A 174 -0.78 9.47 -11.03
CA GLY A 174 -1.46 8.52 -11.90
C GLY A 174 -0.53 7.86 -12.91
N ILE A 175 0.31 8.63 -13.61
CA ILE A 175 1.28 8.08 -14.57
C ILE A 175 2.27 7.15 -13.87
N SER A 176 2.88 7.60 -12.76
CA SER A 176 3.82 6.76 -12.00
C SER A 176 3.16 5.51 -11.43
N GLY A 177 1.91 5.61 -10.96
CA GLY A 177 1.09 4.49 -10.52
C GLY A 177 0.83 3.45 -11.61
N VAL A 178 0.51 3.88 -12.84
CA VAL A 178 0.32 2.97 -13.98
C VAL A 178 1.62 2.27 -14.33
N VAL A 179 2.72 3.02 -14.45
CA VAL A 179 4.04 2.45 -14.79
C VAL A 179 4.49 1.41 -13.76
N ILE A 180 4.42 1.73 -12.46
CA ILE A 180 4.84 0.79 -11.42
C ILE A 180 3.92 -0.44 -11.33
N THR A 181 2.63 -0.28 -11.62
CA THR A 181 1.67 -1.39 -11.67
C THR A 181 2.00 -2.34 -12.82
N LEU A 182 2.32 -1.81 -14.01
CA LEU A 182 2.76 -2.63 -15.15
C LEU A 182 4.05 -3.38 -14.81
N CYS A 183 5.03 -2.72 -14.20
CA CYS A 183 6.25 -3.38 -13.72
C CYS A 183 5.93 -4.49 -12.72
N LEU A 184 5.02 -4.26 -11.76
CA LEU A 184 4.61 -5.27 -10.79
C LEU A 184 3.96 -6.47 -11.47
N ILE A 185 3.05 -6.25 -12.42
CA ILE A 185 2.42 -7.32 -13.21
C ILE A 185 3.49 -8.15 -13.93
N LEU A 186 4.45 -7.51 -14.60
CA LEU A 186 5.53 -8.20 -15.30
C LEU A 186 6.41 -9.03 -14.34
N ILE A 187 6.78 -8.47 -13.19
CA ILE A 187 7.57 -9.17 -12.16
C ILE A 187 6.79 -10.39 -11.63
N VAL A 188 5.51 -10.22 -11.30
CA VAL A 188 4.69 -11.29 -10.72
C VAL A 188 4.43 -12.40 -11.73
N THR A 189 4.05 -12.04 -12.95
CA THR A 189 3.77 -13.03 -14.01
C THR A 189 5.02 -13.82 -14.38
N SER A 190 6.16 -13.17 -14.60
CA SER A 190 7.45 -13.83 -14.91
C SER A 190 8.03 -14.68 -13.78
N SER A 191 7.58 -14.50 -12.53
CA SER A 191 8.06 -15.26 -11.37
C SER A 191 7.17 -16.45 -10.99
N THR A 192 6.09 -16.70 -11.72
CA THR A 192 5.23 -17.88 -11.52
C THR A 192 5.93 -19.17 -11.94
N GLU A 193 5.66 -20.29 -11.25
CA GLU A 193 6.27 -21.61 -11.53
C GLU A 193 5.98 -22.16 -12.95
N ILE A 194 5.01 -21.58 -13.66
CA ILE A 194 4.69 -21.96 -15.04
C ILE A 194 5.70 -21.35 -16.02
N ILE A 195 6.21 -20.16 -15.71
CA ILE A 195 7.09 -19.38 -16.59
C ILE A 195 8.56 -19.44 -16.14
N ARG A 196 8.81 -19.59 -14.83
CA ARG A 196 10.14 -19.64 -14.21
C ARG A 196 10.87 -20.95 -14.47
#